data_AF-A0A9D8BTN1-F1
#
_entry.id   AF-A0A9D8BTN1-F1
#
_cell.length_a   1.000
_cell.length_b   1.000
_cell.length_c   1.000
_cell.angle_alpha   90.00
_cell.angle_beta   90.00
_cell.angle_gamma   90.00
#
_symmetry.space_group_name_H-M   'P 1'
#
loop_
_entity.id
_entity.type
_entity.pdbx_description
1 polymer ?
#
loop_
_entity_poly.entity_id
_entity_poly.type
_entity_poly.pdbx_seq_one_letter_code
_entity_poly.pdbx_strand_id
1 'polypeptide(L)'
;LFQTFILDFSPDVAILHTGINDMWVALTFPDFRSDYSHCRRSFGPLKPHRWEYSPLLTKLLAKITTVGNPYRPNRDLTIVHLAHVPWLSEEVSLDPPTLKHRQRQVTDTVERNVRSFVAIARGNNVVPVLSTEPWGPTSDPRGKTAEVVAERIRATAVSQQVVLVDIAREMPWNPRVYYDACHLRPVPDGLERMGKIMANSLISAGVIEQARRHSGM
;
A
#
# COMPACT_ATOMS: atom_id res chain seq x y z
N LEU A 1 -19.08 -13.39 10.21
CA LEU A 1 -18.34 -12.46 11.09
C LEU A 1 -16.87 -12.54 10.72
N PHE A 2 -16.25 -11.42 10.34
CA PHE A 2 -14.79 -11.36 10.25
C PHE A 2 -14.24 -11.13 11.66
N GLN A 3 -13.34 -11.99 12.11
CA GLN A 3 -12.66 -11.84 13.39
C GLN A 3 -11.21 -11.47 13.10
N THR A 4 -10.75 -10.38 13.69
CA THR A 4 -9.33 -10.03 13.72
C THR A 4 -8.73 -10.64 14.98
N PHE A 5 -7.67 -11.41 14.83
CA PHE A 5 -6.90 -11.94 15.95
C PHE A 5 -5.62 -11.10 16.10
N ILE A 6 -5.28 -10.76 17.33
CA ILE A 6 -3.93 -10.28 17.64
C ILE A 6 -3.06 -11.53 17.67
N LEU A 7 -2.06 -11.59 16.80
CA LEU A 7 -1.05 -12.63 16.83
C LEU A 7 0.11 -12.12 17.68
N ASP A 8 0.33 -12.75 18.83
CA ASP A 8 1.55 -12.53 19.60
C ASP A 8 2.72 -13.11 18.81
N PHE A 9 3.44 -12.24 18.11
CA PHE A 9 4.57 -12.60 17.26
C PHE A 9 5.82 -11.88 17.75
N SER A 10 6.90 -12.64 17.94
CA SER A 10 8.22 -12.13 18.34
C SER A 10 9.20 -12.30 17.17
N PRO A 11 9.17 -11.42 16.16
CA PRO A 11 10.07 -11.53 15.02
C PRO A 11 11.49 -11.17 15.40
N ASP A 12 12.49 -11.86 14.85
CA ASP A 12 13.89 -11.41 14.96
C ASP A 12 14.20 -10.28 13.96
N VAL A 13 13.45 -10.21 12.85
CA VAL A 13 13.61 -9.24 11.76
C VAL A 13 12.25 -8.69 11.36
N ALA A 14 12.17 -7.36 11.21
CA ALA A 14 11.01 -6.70 10.65
C ALA A 14 11.40 -5.95 9.37
N ILE A 15 10.67 -6.17 8.28
CA ILE A 15 10.90 -5.49 7.01
C ILE A 15 9.74 -4.53 6.77
N LEU A 16 10.02 -3.23 6.73
CA LEU A 16 9.07 -2.24 6.25
C LEU A 16 9.20 -2.12 4.73
N HIS A 17 8.28 -2.77 4.03
CA HIS A 17 8.10 -2.62 2.59
C HIS A 17 7.03 -1.56 2.36
N THR A 18 7.44 -0.37 1.92
CA THR A 18 6.48 0.71 1.68
C THR A 18 5.65 0.42 0.44
N GLY A 19 4.33 0.38 0.60
CA GLY A 19 3.40 0.15 -0.49
C GLY A 19 2.86 1.46 -1.07
N ILE A 20 2.78 1.52 -2.39
CA ILE A 20 2.16 2.63 -3.13
C ILE A 20 0.72 2.91 -2.70
N ASN A 21 -0.04 1.89 -2.28
CA ASN A 21 -1.44 2.07 -1.92
C ASN A 21 -1.61 3.11 -0.82
N ASP A 22 -0.64 3.21 0.10
CA ASP A 22 -0.60 4.22 1.15
C ASP A 22 -0.44 5.64 0.59
N MET A 23 0.40 5.80 -0.43
CA MET A 23 0.58 7.06 -1.14
C MET A 23 -0.68 7.43 -1.92
N TRP A 24 -1.34 6.45 -2.53
CA TRP A 24 -2.60 6.68 -3.24
C TRP A 24 -3.69 7.18 -2.30
N VAL A 25 -3.85 6.56 -1.13
CA VAL A 25 -4.79 7.03 -0.09
C VAL A 25 -4.45 8.48 0.29
N ALA A 26 -3.19 8.73 0.63
CA ALA A 26 -2.76 10.04 1.10
C ALA A 26 -2.87 11.17 0.06
N LEU A 27 -2.72 10.86 -1.22
CA LEU A 27 -2.95 11.82 -2.30
C LEU A 27 -4.44 12.02 -2.63
N THR A 28 -5.29 11.02 -2.37
CA THR A 28 -6.72 11.06 -2.72
C THR A 28 -7.50 11.85 -1.69
N PHE A 29 -7.34 11.53 -0.40
CA PHE A 29 -8.15 12.11 0.69
C PHE A 29 -7.61 13.48 1.14
N PRO A 30 -8.37 14.57 1.00
CA PRO A 30 -7.95 15.90 1.45
C PRO A 30 -7.69 15.96 2.97
N ASP A 31 -8.36 15.13 3.75
CA ASP A 31 -8.28 15.04 5.19
C ASP A 31 -7.44 13.83 5.66
N PHE A 32 -6.51 13.37 4.82
CA PHE A 32 -5.67 12.20 5.10
C PHE A 32 -5.07 12.22 6.51
N ARG A 33 -5.24 11.09 7.21
CA ARG A 33 -4.68 10.82 8.53
C ARG A 33 -3.85 9.55 8.47
N SER A 34 -2.65 9.60 9.05
CA SER A 34 -1.68 8.51 9.02
C SER A 34 -2.13 7.20 9.70
N ASP A 35 -3.17 7.26 10.53
CA ASP A 35 -3.78 6.11 11.21
C ASP A 35 -4.96 5.50 10.44
N TYR A 36 -5.20 5.98 9.21
CA TYR A 36 -6.31 5.58 8.35
C TYR A 36 -7.70 5.74 9.00
N SER A 37 -7.83 6.54 10.06
CA SER A 37 -9.13 6.77 10.71
C SER A 37 -10.14 7.42 9.78
N HIS A 38 -9.68 8.25 8.83
CA HIS A 38 -10.48 8.83 7.76
C HIS A 38 -11.02 7.79 6.75
N CYS A 39 -10.37 6.62 6.64
CA CYS A 39 -10.83 5.51 5.81
C CYS A 39 -11.83 4.60 6.53
N ARG A 40 -12.00 4.73 7.86
CA ARG A 40 -12.92 3.89 8.63
C ARG A 40 -14.35 4.20 8.21
N ARG A 41 -15.08 3.17 7.79
CA ARG A 41 -16.50 3.28 7.43
C ARG A 41 -17.29 2.18 8.11
N SER A 42 -18.48 2.53 8.56
CA SER A 42 -19.49 1.55 8.93
C SER A 42 -20.26 1.16 7.68
N PHE A 43 -20.24 -0.12 7.33
CA PHE A 43 -21.09 -0.63 6.26
C PHE A 43 -22.53 -0.69 6.77
N GLY A 44 -23.32 0.32 6.39
CA GLY A 44 -24.77 0.28 6.54
C GLY A 44 -25.41 -0.61 5.46
N PRO A 45 -26.75 -0.79 5.51
CA PRO A 45 -27.46 -1.38 4.37
C PRO A 45 -27.14 -0.57 3.10
N LEU A 46 -26.92 -1.26 1.99
CA LEU A 46 -26.69 -0.61 0.72
C LEU A 46 -27.89 0.28 0.38
N LYS A 47 -27.63 1.54 0.01
CA LYS A 47 -28.71 2.45 -0.42
C LYS A 47 -29.39 1.84 -1.65
N PRO A 48 -30.73 1.75 -1.68
CA PRO A 48 -31.45 1.29 -2.87
C PRO A 48 -31.10 2.19 -4.06
N HIS A 49 -30.92 1.60 -5.23
CA HIS A 49 -30.80 2.37 -6.47
C HIS A 49 -32.09 3.15 -6.74
N ARG A 50 -31.98 4.26 -7.48
CA ARG A 50 -33.15 5.09 -7.81
C ARG A 50 -34.26 4.32 -8.54
N TRP A 51 -33.90 3.28 -9.30
CA TRP A 51 -34.87 2.43 -9.99
C TRP A 51 -35.62 1.47 -9.08
N GLU A 52 -35.12 1.19 -7.87
CA GLU A 52 -35.78 0.33 -6.87
C GLU A 52 -37.06 0.97 -6.32
N TYR A 53 -37.19 2.30 -6.44
CA TYR A 53 -38.40 3.04 -6.06
C TYR A 53 -39.53 2.94 -7.09
N SER A 54 -39.29 2.30 -8.25
CA SER A 54 -40.30 2.07 -9.28
C SER A 54 -40.54 0.57 -9.44
N PRO A 55 -41.78 0.07 -9.24
CA PRO A 55 -42.09 -1.34 -9.46
C PRO A 55 -41.77 -1.83 -10.88
N LEU A 56 -42.01 -0.98 -11.88
CA LEU A 56 -41.71 -1.28 -13.29
C LEU A 56 -40.21 -1.38 -13.53
N LEU A 57 -39.44 -0.38 -13.10
CA LEU A 57 -37.98 -0.40 -13.30
C LEU A 57 -37.30 -1.49 -12.47
N THR A 58 -37.81 -1.79 -11.27
CA THR A 58 -37.34 -2.94 -10.48
C THR A 58 -37.52 -4.23 -11.26
N LYS A 59 -38.69 -4.46 -11.87
CA LYS A 59 -38.93 -5.66 -12.68
C LYS A 59 -38.04 -5.74 -13.93
N LEU A 60 -37.81 -4.60 -14.61
CA LEU A 60 -37.00 -4.53 -15.83
C LEU A 60 -35.49 -4.64 -15.55
N LEU A 61 -35.03 -4.00 -14.47
CA LEU A 61 -33.61 -3.84 -14.16
C LEU A 61 -33.10 -4.83 -13.11
N ALA A 62 -33.98 -5.61 -12.46
CA ALA A 62 -33.57 -6.70 -11.56
C ALA A 62 -32.64 -7.71 -12.24
N LYS A 63 -32.71 -7.84 -13.57
CA LYS A 63 -31.83 -8.71 -14.37
C LYS A 63 -30.51 -8.06 -14.78
N ILE A 64 -30.31 -6.76 -14.53
CA ILE A 64 -29.07 -6.05 -14.89
C ILE A 64 -27.93 -6.53 -13.98
N THR A 65 -26.84 -6.95 -14.60
CA THR A 65 -25.69 -7.64 -14.01
C THR A 65 -24.64 -6.69 -13.43
N THR A 66 -25.04 -5.54 -12.89
CA THR A 66 -24.07 -4.71 -12.17
C THR A 66 -23.80 -5.29 -10.78
N VAL A 67 -22.56 -5.19 -10.31
CA VAL A 67 -22.17 -5.58 -8.95
C VAL A 67 -22.94 -4.80 -7.86
N GLY A 68 -23.57 -3.68 -8.24
CA GLY A 68 -24.42 -2.86 -7.39
C GLY A 68 -25.84 -3.39 -7.17
N ASN A 69 -26.36 -4.29 -8.02
CA ASN A 69 -27.77 -4.71 -7.98
C ASN A 69 -28.03 -5.69 -6.80
N PRO A 70 -28.90 -5.34 -5.83
CA PRO A 70 -29.17 -6.21 -4.67
C PRO A 70 -30.00 -7.45 -5.01
N TYR A 71 -30.69 -7.49 -6.16
CA TYR A 71 -31.56 -8.60 -6.55
C TYR A 71 -30.85 -9.68 -7.38
N ARG A 72 -29.53 -9.58 -7.56
CA ARG A 72 -28.74 -10.61 -8.25
C ARG A 72 -28.58 -11.84 -7.32
N PRO A 73 -29.05 -13.04 -7.71
CA PRO A 73 -28.68 -14.26 -7.01
C PRO A 73 -27.17 -14.51 -7.17
N ASN A 74 -26.50 -14.94 -6.09
CA ASN A 74 -25.04 -15.16 -6.03
C ASN A 74 -24.23 -13.89 -6.33
N ARG A 75 -24.56 -12.80 -5.63
CA ARG A 75 -23.79 -11.56 -5.69
C ARG A 75 -22.40 -11.79 -5.11
N ASP A 76 -21.40 -11.94 -5.98
CA ASP A 76 -19.99 -12.01 -5.58
C ASP A 76 -19.45 -10.60 -5.25
N LEU A 77 -20.11 -9.93 -4.31
CA LEU A 77 -19.61 -8.69 -3.72
C LEU A 77 -18.45 -9.03 -2.81
N THR A 78 -17.23 -8.84 -3.30
CA THR A 78 -16.07 -8.87 -2.41
C THR A 78 -16.07 -7.64 -1.50
N ILE A 79 -15.45 -7.76 -0.33
CA ILE A 79 -15.22 -6.60 0.56
C ILE A 79 -14.50 -5.46 -0.16
N VAL A 80 -13.66 -5.78 -1.14
CA VAL A 80 -12.98 -4.82 -2.03
C VAL A 80 -14.00 -4.00 -2.81
N HIS A 81 -15.05 -4.61 -3.38
CA HIS A 81 -16.08 -3.83 -4.07
C HIS A 81 -16.85 -2.90 -3.13
N LEU A 82 -17.16 -3.36 -1.91
CA LEU A 82 -17.83 -2.53 -0.91
C LEU A 82 -16.94 -1.38 -0.41
N ALA A 83 -15.64 -1.64 -0.26
CA ALA A 83 -14.67 -0.68 0.20
C ALA A 83 -14.29 0.34 -0.89
N HIS A 84 -14.03 -0.09 -2.13
CA HIS A 84 -13.42 0.74 -3.18
C HIS A 84 -14.41 1.56 -4.02
N VAL A 85 -15.67 1.16 -4.17
CA VAL A 85 -16.62 1.88 -5.05
C VAL A 85 -16.76 3.37 -4.71
N PRO A 86 -16.76 3.80 -3.43
CA PRO A 86 -16.71 5.22 -3.08
C PRO A 86 -15.36 5.89 -3.37
N TRP A 87 -14.26 5.16 -3.31
CA TRP A 87 -12.91 5.69 -3.49
C TRP A 87 -12.63 6.04 -4.95
N LEU A 88 -13.24 5.30 -5.87
CA LEU A 88 -13.18 5.57 -7.31
C LEU A 88 -13.92 6.86 -7.73
N SER A 89 -14.75 7.42 -6.84
CA SER A 89 -15.51 8.65 -7.11
C SER A 89 -14.84 9.93 -6.61
N GLU A 90 -13.82 9.82 -5.76
CA GLU A 90 -13.02 10.97 -5.33
C GLU A 90 -11.91 11.19 -6.35
N GLU A 91 -12.13 12.11 -7.28
CA GLU A 91 -11.07 12.53 -8.20
C GLU A 91 -9.93 13.16 -7.39
N VAL A 92 -8.71 12.62 -7.55
CA VAL A 92 -7.51 13.28 -7.08
C VAL A 92 -7.44 14.64 -7.76
N SER A 93 -7.54 15.72 -6.99
CA SER A 93 -7.36 17.06 -7.53
C SER A 93 -5.94 17.15 -8.12
N LEU A 94 -5.87 17.29 -9.45
CA LEU A 94 -4.61 17.45 -10.19
C LEU A 94 -4.14 18.91 -10.24
N ASP A 95 -4.77 19.79 -9.48
CA ASP A 95 -4.33 21.18 -9.33
C ASP A 95 -2.89 21.22 -8.75
N PRO A 96 -1.90 21.83 -9.42
CA PRO A 96 -0.49 21.70 -9.04
C PRO A 96 -0.14 22.18 -7.62
N PRO A 97 -0.66 23.33 -7.11
CA PRO A 97 -0.48 23.73 -5.72
C PRO A 97 -1.00 22.68 -4.72
N THR A 98 -2.21 22.18 -4.96
CA THR A 98 -2.85 21.16 -4.12
C THR A 98 -2.03 19.87 -4.11
N LEU A 99 -1.59 19.42 -5.28
CA LEU A 99 -0.76 18.23 -5.43
C LEU A 99 0.59 18.37 -4.70
N LYS A 100 1.27 19.50 -4.84
CA LYS A 100 2.56 19.74 -4.15
C LYS A 100 2.41 19.75 -2.63
N HIS A 101 1.34 20.35 -2.11
CA HIS A 101 1.05 20.33 -0.69
C HIS A 101 0.79 18.90 -0.19
N ARG A 102 -0.05 18.15 -0.88
CA ARG A 102 -0.34 16.75 -0.55
C ARG A 102 0.91 15.88 -0.62
N GLN A 103 1.71 16.01 -1.68
CA GLN A 103 2.97 15.27 -1.82
C GLN A 103 3.90 15.50 -0.63
N ARG A 104 4.03 16.74 -0.13
CA ARG A 104 4.80 17.03 1.09
C ARG A 104 4.22 16.34 2.31
N GLN A 105 2.91 16.45 2.54
CA GLN A 105 2.22 15.80 3.66
C GLN A 105 2.42 14.28 3.65
N VAL A 106 2.28 13.63 2.48
CA VAL A 106 2.55 12.19 2.31
C VAL A 106 3.99 11.87 2.68
N THR A 107 4.94 12.61 2.09
CA THR A 107 6.37 12.39 2.26
C THR A 107 6.79 12.53 3.73
N ASP A 108 6.34 13.58 4.42
CA ASP A 108 6.65 13.83 5.83
C ASP A 108 6.02 12.76 6.73
N THR A 109 4.80 12.32 6.40
CA THR A 109 4.13 11.24 7.13
C THR A 109 4.87 9.93 6.99
N VAL A 110 5.27 9.57 5.77
CA VAL A 110 6.03 8.34 5.50
C VAL A 110 7.36 8.39 6.22
N GLU A 111 8.11 9.49 6.14
CA GLU A 111 9.39 9.65 6.85
C GLU A 111 9.21 9.44 8.37
N ARG A 112 8.19 10.06 8.97
CA ARG A 112 7.87 9.87 10.40
C ARG A 112 7.52 8.42 10.72
N ASN A 113 6.72 7.75 9.88
CA ASN A 113 6.30 6.37 10.09
C ASN A 113 7.50 5.40 9.97
N VAL A 114 8.39 5.62 9.00
CA VAL A 114 9.63 4.84 8.83
C VAL A 114 10.53 4.98 10.06
N ARG A 115 10.72 6.22 10.57
CA ARG A 115 11.49 6.45 11.81
C ARG A 115 10.85 5.76 13.01
N SER A 116 9.53 5.83 13.13
CA SER A 116 8.78 5.18 14.21
C SER A 116 8.93 3.66 14.16
N PHE A 117 8.81 3.08 12.96
CA PHE A 117 9.04 1.66 12.73
C PHE A 117 10.44 1.22 13.19
N VAL A 118 11.48 1.95 12.79
CA VAL A 118 12.87 1.65 13.21
C VAL A 118 13.03 1.73 14.72
N ALA A 119 12.48 2.78 15.35
CA ALA A 119 12.56 2.95 16.81
C ALA A 119 11.83 1.82 17.57
N ILE A 120 10.63 1.46 17.12
CA ILE A 120 9.83 0.39 17.73
C ILE A 120 10.54 -0.96 17.57
N ALA A 121 11.04 -1.29 16.37
CA ALA A 121 11.76 -2.55 16.14
C ALA A 121 12.97 -2.68 17.07
N ARG A 122 13.81 -1.64 17.12
CA ARG A 122 15.00 -1.60 18.01
C ARG A 122 14.63 -1.72 19.48
N GLY A 123 13.58 -1.02 19.93
CA GLY A 123 13.10 -1.10 21.32
C GLY A 123 12.62 -2.50 21.72
N ASN A 124 12.34 -3.38 20.75
CA ASN A 124 11.93 -4.76 20.97
C ASN A 124 13.01 -5.77 20.53
N ASN A 125 14.28 -5.34 20.40
CA ASN A 125 15.41 -6.17 19.94
C ASN A 125 15.23 -6.80 18.54
N VAL A 126 14.31 -6.27 17.73
CA VAL A 126 14.06 -6.71 16.36
C VAL A 126 14.97 -5.94 15.41
N VAL A 127 15.57 -6.63 14.43
CA VAL A 127 16.39 -5.97 13.39
C VAL A 127 15.47 -5.30 12.36
N PRO A 128 15.46 -3.97 12.24
CA PRO A 128 14.68 -3.29 11.22
C PRO A 128 15.40 -3.32 9.87
N VAL A 129 14.65 -3.60 8.81
CA VAL A 129 15.07 -3.47 7.42
C VAL A 129 14.07 -2.58 6.70
N LEU A 130 14.58 -1.67 5.87
CA LEU A 130 13.75 -0.83 5.00
C LEU A 130 13.83 -1.34 3.57
N SER A 131 12.74 -1.24 2.82
CA SER A 131 12.70 -1.62 1.42
C SER A 131 11.93 -0.57 0.61
N THR A 132 12.48 -0.19 -0.54
CA THR A 132 11.78 0.66 -1.53
C THR A 132 10.94 -0.21 -2.47
N GLU A 133 9.92 0.38 -3.09
CA GLU A 133 9.09 -0.28 -4.11
C GLU A 133 9.28 0.41 -5.47
N PRO A 134 9.49 -0.34 -6.56
CA PRO A 134 9.50 0.18 -7.91
C PRO A 134 8.11 0.65 -8.35
N TRP A 135 8.05 1.68 -9.19
CA TRP A 135 6.77 2.23 -9.64
C TRP A 135 6.74 2.56 -11.13
N GLY A 136 5.52 2.52 -11.67
CA GLY A 136 5.11 2.98 -13.01
C GLY A 136 5.68 4.32 -13.47
N PRO A 137 5.43 4.72 -14.72
CA PRO A 137 6.14 5.83 -15.34
C PRO A 137 5.97 7.15 -14.54
N THR A 138 7.08 7.87 -14.36
CA THR A 138 7.17 9.14 -13.61
C THR A 138 6.41 10.30 -14.28
N SER A 139 5.82 10.07 -15.45
CA SER A 139 4.84 10.99 -16.05
C SER A 139 3.56 11.08 -15.20
N ASP A 140 3.27 10.07 -14.38
CA ASP A 140 2.20 10.08 -13.41
C ASP A 140 2.62 10.85 -12.13
N PRO A 141 1.82 11.82 -11.64
CA PRO A 141 2.03 12.49 -10.35
C PRO A 141 2.30 11.54 -9.16
N ARG A 142 1.67 10.37 -9.18
CA ARG A 142 1.85 9.32 -8.17
C ARG A 142 3.26 8.74 -8.24
N GLY A 143 3.81 8.60 -9.45
CA GLY A 143 5.18 8.12 -9.62
C GLY A 143 6.24 9.08 -9.17
N LYS A 144 6.03 10.38 -9.40
CA LYS A 144 6.89 11.42 -8.81
C LYS A 144 6.85 11.40 -7.29
N THR A 145 5.67 11.14 -6.71
CA THR A 145 5.53 11.01 -5.26
C THR A 145 6.25 9.77 -4.74
N ALA A 146 6.12 8.63 -5.41
CA ALA A 146 6.82 7.39 -5.08
C ALA A 146 8.34 7.56 -5.12
N GLU A 147 8.87 8.28 -6.11
CA GLU A 147 10.30 8.58 -6.21
C GLU A 147 10.80 9.42 -5.02
N VAL A 148 10.06 10.48 -4.66
CA VAL A 148 10.39 11.31 -3.49
C VAL A 148 10.33 10.50 -2.20
N VAL A 149 9.34 9.62 -2.05
CA VAL A 149 9.24 8.71 -0.90
C VAL A 149 10.41 7.74 -0.85
N ALA A 150 10.79 7.13 -1.98
CA ALA A 150 11.96 6.25 -2.05
C ALA A 150 13.24 6.97 -1.62
N GLU A 151 13.44 8.23 -2.04
CA GLU A 151 14.56 9.06 -1.57
C GLU A 151 14.51 9.32 -0.06
N ARG A 152 13.34 9.55 0.54
CA ARG A 152 13.22 9.68 2.00
C ARG A 152 13.54 8.39 2.73
N ILE A 153 13.14 7.25 2.19
CA ILE A 153 13.48 5.93 2.76
C ILE A 153 14.99 5.72 2.70
N ARG A 154 15.64 6.02 1.56
CA ARG A 154 17.09 5.97 1.40
C ARG A 154 17.81 6.85 2.41
N ALA A 155 17.41 8.12 2.51
CA ALA A 155 17.98 9.06 3.47
C ALA A 155 17.77 8.62 4.92
N THR A 156 16.59 8.09 5.24
CA THR A 156 16.29 7.57 6.57
C THR A 156 17.15 6.35 6.87
N ALA A 157 17.31 5.43 5.92
CA ALA A 157 18.16 4.25 6.08
C ALA A 157 19.60 4.61 6.44
N VAL A 158 20.17 5.60 5.74
CA VAL A 158 21.50 6.14 6.03
C VAL A 158 21.54 6.77 7.42
N SER A 159 20.62 7.70 7.71
CA SER A 159 20.62 8.45 8.98
C SER A 159 20.39 7.56 10.21
N GLN A 160 19.60 6.50 10.06
CA GLN A 160 19.26 5.57 11.12
C GLN A 160 20.22 4.38 11.16
N GLN A 161 21.15 4.24 10.21
CA GLN A 161 22.05 3.09 10.08
C GLN A 161 21.28 1.76 10.07
N VAL A 162 20.28 1.66 9.18
CA VAL A 162 19.48 0.44 8.98
C VAL A 162 19.70 -0.11 7.58
N VAL A 163 19.56 -1.42 7.43
CA VAL A 163 19.72 -2.09 6.13
C VAL A 163 18.62 -1.60 5.18
N LEU A 164 19.02 -1.27 3.95
CA LEU A 164 18.13 -0.90 2.86
C LEU A 164 18.17 -1.96 1.76
N VAL A 165 17.00 -2.44 1.36
CA VAL A 165 16.78 -3.22 0.14
C VAL A 165 16.18 -2.29 -0.93
N ASP A 166 17.03 -1.76 -1.81
CA ASP A 166 16.63 -0.72 -2.78
C ASP A 166 16.06 -1.31 -4.08
N ILE A 167 14.94 -2.00 -3.97
CA ILE A 167 14.27 -2.69 -5.10
C ILE A 167 13.93 -1.68 -6.21
N ALA A 168 13.51 -0.47 -5.85
CA ALA A 168 13.19 0.58 -6.82
C ALA A 168 14.37 0.92 -7.74
N ARG A 169 15.62 0.82 -7.24
CA ARG A 169 16.84 1.05 -8.00
C ARG A 169 17.30 -0.18 -8.77
N GLU A 170 17.25 -1.36 -8.15
CA GLU A 170 17.73 -2.62 -8.74
C GLU A 170 16.77 -3.23 -9.78
N MET A 171 15.50 -2.85 -9.70
CA MET A 171 14.43 -3.33 -10.55
C MET A 171 13.54 -2.17 -11.05
N PRO A 172 14.07 -1.32 -11.95
CA PRO A 172 13.28 -0.24 -12.55
C PRO A 172 12.01 -0.79 -13.20
N TRP A 173 10.93 0.00 -13.17
CA TRP A 173 9.65 -0.42 -13.72
C TRP A 173 9.72 -0.70 -15.23
N ASN A 174 9.03 -1.76 -15.64
CA ASN A 174 8.99 -2.23 -17.03
C ASN A 174 7.60 -2.78 -17.37
N PRO A 175 6.91 -2.29 -18.42
CA PRO A 175 5.55 -2.74 -18.75
C PRO A 175 5.47 -4.24 -19.09
N ARG A 176 6.58 -4.90 -19.43
CA ARG A 176 6.64 -6.36 -19.66
C ARG A 176 6.65 -7.17 -18.36
N VAL A 177 7.06 -6.55 -17.26
CA VAL A 177 7.28 -7.18 -15.96
C VAL A 177 6.12 -6.89 -15.00
N TYR A 178 5.39 -5.79 -15.20
CA TYR A 178 4.27 -5.39 -14.36
C TYR A 178 2.93 -5.54 -15.09
N TYR A 179 1.87 -5.86 -14.34
CA TYR A 179 0.48 -5.79 -14.82
C TYR A 179 0.01 -4.34 -14.93
N ASP A 180 0.41 -3.51 -13.96
CA ASP A 180 0.06 -2.10 -13.87
C ASP A 180 1.23 -1.30 -13.26
N ALA A 181 0.94 -0.25 -12.49
CA ALA A 181 1.96 0.63 -11.93
C ALA A 181 2.77 -0.01 -10.78
N CYS A 182 2.29 -1.09 -10.13
CA CYS A 182 2.99 -1.72 -9.00
C CYS A 182 2.88 -3.25 -8.94
N HIS A 183 1.88 -3.87 -9.57
CA HIS A 183 1.71 -5.31 -9.47
C HIS A 183 2.62 -6.07 -10.44
N LEU A 184 3.46 -6.96 -9.91
CA LEU A 184 4.39 -7.77 -10.69
C LEU A 184 3.70 -8.96 -11.37
N ARG A 185 4.20 -9.30 -12.57
CA ARG A 185 3.87 -10.54 -13.27
C ARG A 185 4.70 -11.71 -12.72
N PRO A 186 4.16 -12.93 -12.73
CA PRO A 186 4.90 -14.15 -12.38
C PRO A 186 5.80 -14.58 -13.56
N VAL A 187 6.76 -13.73 -13.92
CA VAL A 187 7.79 -14.00 -14.93
C VAL A 187 9.17 -13.96 -14.25
N PRO A 188 10.23 -14.56 -14.83
CA PRO A 188 11.55 -14.60 -14.20
C PRO A 188 12.11 -13.21 -13.84
N ASP A 189 11.87 -12.21 -14.69
CA ASP A 189 12.27 -10.82 -14.43
C ASP A 189 11.34 -10.08 -13.46
N GLY A 190 10.24 -10.70 -13.00
CA GLY A 190 9.22 -10.12 -12.13
C GLY A 190 9.37 -10.55 -10.67
N LEU A 191 8.36 -11.27 -10.16
CA LEU A 191 8.33 -11.73 -8.76
C LEU A 191 9.61 -12.48 -8.35
N GLU A 192 10.14 -13.33 -9.23
CA GLU A 192 11.35 -14.10 -8.94
C GLU A 192 12.57 -13.19 -8.77
N ARG A 193 12.75 -12.21 -9.66
CA ARG A 193 13.83 -11.22 -9.57
C ARG A 193 13.73 -10.37 -8.30
N MET A 194 12.53 -9.90 -7.94
CA MET A 194 12.32 -9.15 -6.70
C MET A 194 12.70 -9.99 -5.46
N GLY A 195 12.32 -11.27 -5.45
CA GLY A 195 12.71 -12.21 -4.40
C GLY A 195 14.22 -12.40 -4.30
N LYS A 196 14.92 -12.50 -5.44
CA LYS A 196 16.39 -12.59 -5.49
C LYS A 196 17.07 -11.33 -4.95
N ILE A 197 16.59 -10.14 -5.33
CA ILE A 197 17.10 -8.86 -4.82
C ILE A 197 16.97 -8.84 -3.30
N MET A 198 15.76 -9.08 -2.78
CA MET A 198 15.50 -9.12 -1.34
C MET A 198 16.41 -10.11 -0.61
N ALA A 199 16.47 -11.37 -1.06
CA ALA A 199 17.28 -12.40 -0.43
C ALA A 199 18.78 -12.02 -0.44
N ASN A 200 19.31 -11.58 -1.58
CA ASN A 200 20.72 -11.23 -1.70
C ASN A 200 21.10 -10.03 -0.82
N SER A 201 20.25 -8.99 -0.75
CA SER A 201 20.49 -7.83 0.11
C SER A 201 20.51 -8.23 1.59
N LEU A 202 19.57 -9.07 2.03
CA LEU A 202 19.49 -9.52 3.43
C LEU A 202 20.71 -10.39 3.81
N ILE A 203 21.11 -11.32 2.93
CA ILE A 203 22.28 -12.18 3.11
C ILE A 203 23.56 -11.34 3.14
N SER A 204 23.75 -10.45 2.17
CA SER A 204 24.98 -9.64 2.06
C SER A 204 25.14 -8.66 3.22
N ALA A 205 24.04 -8.17 3.77
CA ALA A 205 24.05 -7.30 4.96
C ALA A 205 24.17 -8.08 6.29
N GLY A 206 24.15 -9.42 6.26
CA GLY A 206 24.25 -10.27 7.45
C GLY A 206 23.07 -10.08 8.42
N VAL A 207 21.87 -9.83 7.91
CA VAL A 207 20.68 -9.50 8.73
C VAL A 207 20.33 -10.65 9.68
N ILE A 208 20.47 -11.90 9.23
CA ILE A 208 20.15 -13.09 10.04
C ILE A 208 21.17 -13.26 11.17
N GLU A 209 22.45 -13.03 10.90
CA GLU A 209 23.52 -13.07 11.89
C GLU A 209 23.34 -11.97 12.94
N GLN A 210 22.90 -10.78 12.54
CA GLN A 210 22.55 -9.70 13.47
C GLN A 210 21.38 -10.10 14.37
N ALA A 211 20.30 -10.62 13.78
CA ALA A 211 19.12 -11.09 14.51
C ALA A 211 19.49 -12.14 15.59
N ARG A 212 20.27 -13.15 15.22
CA ARG A 212 20.70 -14.21 16.16
C ARG A 212 21.51 -13.68 17.36
N ARG A 213 22.27 -12.60 17.19
CA ARG A 213 23.02 -11.98 18.29
C ARG A 213 22.09 -11.32 19.31
N HIS A 214 20.93 -10.83 18.87
CA HIS A 214 19.94 -10.22 19.75
C HIS A 214 19.11 -11.26 20.51
N SER A 215 18.82 -12.41 19.89
CA SER A 215 18.00 -13.48 20.49
C SER A 215 18.78 -14.42 21.43
N GLY A 216 20.12 -14.30 21.45
CA GLY A 216 21.02 -15.12 22.28
C GLY A 216 21.38 -14.52 23.65
N MET A 217 20.74 -13.40 24.03
CA MET A 217 20.75 -12.83 25.38
C MET A 217 19.48 -13.24 26.13
#